data_AF-A0A9P6N6P4-F1
#
_entry.id   AF-A0A9P6N6P4-F1
#
_cell.length_a   1.000
_cell.length_b   1.000
_cell.length_c   1.000
_cell.angle_alpha   90.00
_cell.angle_beta   90.00
_cell.angle_gamma   90.00
#
_symmetry.space_group_name_H-M   'P 1'
#
loop_
_entity.id
_entity.type
_entity.pdbx_description
1 polymer ?
#
loop_
_entity_poly.entity_id
_entity_poly.type
_entity_poly.pdbx_seq_one_letter_code
_entity_poly.pdbx_strand_id
1 'polypeptide(L)'
;MILPDVVLSEIDVQDTKNNRPSPVSEITLLDAIRTWVSKRDEFFYLDLEDDEENSKLARDIVQAASPGIHPGRERMQVIELMGRCLKHLLSEGTVEFKNMERMILRVVKVPAVTASRVLPEVIDLDMDEVMHKAIVLDDSE
;
A
#
# COMPACT_ATOMS: atom_id res chain seq x y z
N MET A 1 2.34 26.30 19.28
CA MET A 1 2.76 24.89 19.40
C MET A 1 2.83 24.34 18.00
N ILE A 2 4.04 23.99 17.58
CA ILE A 2 4.44 23.71 16.19
C ILE A 2 4.76 22.21 16.14
N LEU A 3 4.19 21.50 15.17
CA LEU A 3 4.51 20.10 14.87
C LEU A 3 6.01 19.97 14.59
N PRO A 4 6.71 18.91 15.02
CA PRO A 4 8.10 18.72 14.62
C PRO A 4 8.15 18.43 13.12
N ASP A 5 8.59 19.44 12.37
CA ASP A 5 8.98 19.45 10.95
C ASP A 5 10.12 18.45 10.66
N VAL A 6 9.87 17.15 10.85
CA VAL A 6 10.50 16.13 10.00
C VAL A 6 9.57 15.95 8.82
N VAL A 7 9.77 16.91 7.94
CA VAL A 7 9.30 17.00 6.59
C VAL A 7 9.35 15.59 5.96
N LEU A 8 8.17 15.01 5.70
CA LEU A 8 7.97 14.30 4.44
C LEU A 8 8.16 15.35 3.37
N SER A 9 9.42 15.75 3.13
CA SER A 9 9.76 16.69 2.08
C SER A 9 9.06 16.18 0.86
N GLU A 10 8.31 17.08 0.23
CA GLU A 10 7.97 16.99 -1.18
C GLU A 10 9.13 16.25 -1.84
N ILE A 11 8.91 14.96 -2.10
CA ILE A 11 9.75 14.24 -3.02
C ILE A 11 9.26 14.84 -4.33
N ASP A 12 9.85 15.98 -4.65
CA ASP A 12 9.86 16.55 -5.97
C ASP A 12 10.25 15.36 -6.85
N VAL A 13 9.25 14.82 -7.54
CA VAL A 13 9.40 13.78 -8.54
C VAL A 13 10.07 14.48 -9.72
N GLN A 14 11.28 15.00 -9.51
CA GLN A 14 12.16 15.28 -10.60
C GLN A 14 12.42 13.94 -11.25
N ASP A 15 11.81 13.83 -12.44
CA ASP A 15 12.13 12.96 -13.56
C ASP A 15 13.65 12.72 -13.66
N THR A 16 14.21 11.92 -12.77
CA THR A 16 15.42 11.15 -13.02
C THR A 16 14.99 9.98 -13.88
N LYS A 17 14.63 10.33 -15.12
CA LYS A 17 14.68 9.41 -16.24
C LYS A 17 16.07 8.76 -16.21
N ASN A 18 16.07 7.44 -16.23
CA ASN A 18 17.24 6.54 -16.26
C ASN A 18 17.73 6.06 -14.89
N ASN A 19 16.91 5.24 -14.22
CA ASN A 19 17.28 3.89 -13.75
C ASN A 19 16.10 3.25 -13.03
N ARG A 20 14.96 3.09 -13.73
CA ARG A 20 13.88 2.28 -13.17
C ARG A 20 14.36 0.83 -13.09
N PRO A 21 14.38 0.21 -11.90
CA PRO A 21 14.54 -1.24 -11.83
C PRO A 21 13.44 -1.91 -12.65
N SER A 22 13.76 -3.07 -13.22
CA SER A 22 12.78 -3.82 -14.01
C SER A 22 11.53 -4.08 -13.16
N PRO A 23 10.31 -3.87 -13.71
CA PRO A 23 9.07 -4.05 -12.94
C PRO A 23 8.93 -5.46 -12.35
N VAL A 24 9.50 -6.47 -13.00
CA VAL A 24 9.52 -7.87 -12.51
C VAL A 24 10.32 -8.01 -11.21
N SER A 25 11.43 -7.27 -11.10
CA SER A 25 12.31 -7.31 -9.94
C SER A 25 11.66 -6.67 -8.71
N GLU A 26 10.96 -5.54 -8.90
CA GLU A 26 10.26 -4.85 -7.81
C GLU A 26 9.04 -5.64 -7.30
N ILE A 27 8.32 -6.34 -8.19
CA ILE A 27 7.25 -7.28 -7.81
C ILE A 27 7.80 -8.43 -6.96
N THR A 28 8.95 -8.99 -7.36
CA THR A 28 9.59 -10.10 -6.62
C THR A 28 9.95 -9.70 -5.19
N LEU A 29 10.50 -8.49 -5.02
CA LEU A 29 10.81 -7.96 -3.69
C LEU A 29 9.53 -7.69 -2.89
N LEU A 30 8.50 -7.11 -3.51
CA LEU A 30 7.22 -6.86 -2.85
C LEU A 30 6.60 -8.17 -2.32
N ASP A 31 6.63 -9.26 -3.10
CA ASP A 31 6.12 -10.56 -2.68
C ASP A 31 6.95 -11.19 -1.55
N ALA A 32 8.28 -11.03 -1.59
CA ALA A 32 9.16 -11.47 -0.50
C ALA A 32 8.84 -10.71 0.81
N ILE A 33 8.72 -9.39 0.74
CA ILE A 33 8.35 -8.55 1.88
C ILE A 33 6.95 -8.91 2.37
N ARG A 34 5.98 -9.11 1.48
CA ARG A 34 4.62 -9.56 1.86
C ARG A 34 4.65 -10.90 2.60
N THR A 35 5.45 -11.84 2.13
CA THR A 35 5.64 -13.14 2.79
C THR A 35 6.28 -12.97 4.16
N TRP A 36 7.28 -12.10 4.27
CA TRP A 36 7.93 -11.78 5.54
C TRP A 36 6.96 -11.12 6.54
N VAL A 37 6.18 -10.15 6.08
CA VAL A 37 5.17 -9.43 6.86
C VAL A 37 4.07 -10.38 7.34
N SER A 38 3.56 -11.27 6.48
CA SER A 38 2.42 -12.16 6.82
C SER A 38 2.68 -13.11 8.00
N LYS A 39 3.94 -13.36 8.34
CA LYS A 39 4.36 -14.19 9.49
C LYS A 39 4.32 -13.42 10.82
N ARG A 40 3.99 -12.13 10.80
CA ARG A 40 4.06 -11.21 11.95
C ARG A 40 2.69 -10.60 12.23
N ASP A 41 2.49 -10.19 13.48
CA ASP A 41 1.32 -9.39 13.87
C ASP A 41 1.67 -7.89 13.89
N GLU A 42 2.88 -7.54 14.31
CA GLU A 42 3.45 -6.21 14.29
C GLU A 42 4.98 -6.27 14.10
N PHE A 43 5.56 -5.19 13.60
CA PHE A 43 7.00 -5.07 13.38
C PHE A 43 7.43 -3.59 13.36
N PHE A 44 8.69 -3.34 13.68
CA PHE A 44 9.29 -2.02 13.44
C PHE A 44 9.72 -1.94 11.98
N TYR A 45 9.62 -0.75 11.39
CA TYR A 45 10.16 -0.50 10.06
C TYR A 45 11.63 -0.93 9.93
N LEU A 46 12.43 -0.68 10.97
CA LEU A 46 13.85 -1.05 10.99
C LEU A 46 14.06 -2.57 10.96
N ASP A 47 13.13 -3.37 11.49
CA ASP A 47 13.23 -4.84 11.43
C ASP A 47 13.15 -5.36 9.99
N LEU A 48 12.47 -4.61 9.10
CA LEU A 48 12.41 -4.92 7.68
C LEU A 48 13.73 -4.58 6.98
N GLU A 49 14.38 -3.47 7.37
CA GLU A 49 15.68 -3.09 6.82
C GLU A 49 16.80 -4.03 7.27
N ASP A 50 16.73 -4.51 8.52
CA ASP A 50 17.71 -5.43 9.11
C ASP A 50 17.52 -6.89 8.64
N ASP A 51 16.42 -7.21 7.95
CA ASP A 51 16.19 -8.54 7.42
C ASP A 51 17.17 -8.89 6.29
N GLU A 52 18.05 -9.85 6.55
CA GLU A 52 19.13 -10.21 5.62
C GLU A 52 18.63 -10.65 4.23
N GLU A 53 17.51 -11.38 4.17
CA GLU A 53 16.96 -11.87 2.90
C GLU A 53 16.40 -10.73 2.05
N ASN A 54 15.56 -9.87 2.64
CA ASN A 54 14.98 -8.72 1.94
C ASN A 54 16.06 -7.69 1.58
N SER A 55 17.00 -7.41 2.48
CA SER A 55 18.11 -6.49 2.23
C SER A 55 19.03 -6.99 1.11
N LYS A 56 19.32 -8.30 1.09
CA LYS A 56 20.11 -8.90 0.01
C LYS A 56 19.37 -8.83 -1.32
N LEU A 57 18.09 -9.21 -1.35
CA LEU A 57 17.29 -9.16 -2.57
C LEU A 57 17.17 -7.73 -3.11
N ALA A 58 16.90 -6.75 -2.26
CA ALA A 58 16.86 -5.34 -2.65
C ALA A 58 18.22 -4.87 -3.20
N ARG A 59 19.34 -5.28 -2.59
CA ARG A 59 20.68 -4.98 -3.09
C ARG A 59 20.93 -5.59 -4.46
N ASP A 60 20.59 -6.86 -4.66
CA ASP A 60 20.77 -7.55 -5.95
C ASP A 60 19.98 -6.84 -7.06
N ILE A 61 18.77 -6.37 -6.76
CA ILE A 61 17.94 -5.59 -7.69
C ILE A 61 18.60 -4.24 -8.02
N VAL A 62 19.09 -3.52 -7.02
CA VAL A 62 19.77 -2.23 -7.20
C VAL A 62 21.04 -2.38 -8.03
N GLN A 63 21.86 -3.39 -7.74
CA GLN A 63 23.08 -3.69 -8.49
C GLN A 63 22.79 -4.09 -9.94
N ALA A 64 21.74 -4.89 -10.17
CA ALA A 64 21.32 -5.26 -11.52
C ALA A 64 20.83 -4.05 -12.32
N ALA A 65 20.11 -3.12 -11.67
CA ALA A 65 19.62 -1.89 -12.30
C ALA A 65 20.73 -0.86 -12.54
N SER A 66 21.75 -0.82 -11.68
CA SER A 66 22.87 0.12 -11.73
C SER A 66 24.21 -0.59 -11.47
N PRO A 67 24.75 -1.34 -12.45
CA PRO A 67 26.03 -2.03 -12.27
C PRO A 67 27.17 -1.05 -11.96
N GLY A 68 27.98 -1.36 -10.94
CA GLY A 68 29.10 -0.50 -10.51
C GLY A 68 28.69 0.73 -9.68
N ILE A 69 27.48 0.74 -9.13
CA ILE A 69 27.01 1.78 -8.20
C ILE A 69 27.95 1.91 -6.99
N HIS A 70 28.20 3.15 -6.57
CA HIS A 70 29.01 3.43 -5.38
C HIS A 70 28.29 2.94 -4.10
N PRO A 71 28.97 2.28 -3.14
CA PRO A 71 28.33 1.66 -1.97
C PRO A 71 27.43 2.60 -1.15
N GLY A 72 27.82 3.87 -1.01
CA GLY A 72 27.00 4.87 -0.33
C GLY A 72 25.67 5.17 -1.04
N ARG A 73 25.67 5.18 -2.39
CA ARG A 73 24.45 5.38 -3.19
C ARG A 73 23.62 4.10 -3.28
N GLU A 74 24.27 2.95 -3.32
CA GLU A 74 23.62 1.64 -3.27
C GLU A 74 22.77 1.49 -2.02
N ARG A 75 23.35 1.76 -0.84
CA ARG A 75 22.61 1.68 0.43
C ARG A 75 21.36 2.56 0.42
N MET A 76 21.49 3.79 -0.10
CA MET A 76 20.36 4.72 -0.20
C MET A 76 19.26 4.18 -1.13
N GLN A 77 19.62 3.66 -2.30
CA GLN A 77 18.66 3.08 -3.25
C GLN A 77 18.00 1.80 -2.71
N VAL A 78 18.71 1.00 -1.92
CA VAL A 78 18.16 -0.18 -1.24
C VAL A 78 17.09 0.23 -0.23
N ILE A 79 17.37 1.23 0.62
CA ILE A 79 16.41 1.79 1.58
C ILE A 79 15.19 2.36 0.84
N GLU A 80 15.41 3.15 -0.22
CA GLU A 80 14.32 3.71 -1.03
C GLU A 80 13.45 2.64 -1.68
N LEU A 81 14.07 1.56 -2.19
CA LEU A 81 13.35 0.46 -2.80
C LEU A 81 12.50 -0.30 -1.77
N MET A 82 13.05 -0.62 -0.60
CA MET A 82 12.29 -1.25 0.49
C MET A 82 11.15 -0.35 0.97
N GLY A 83 11.41 0.95 1.12
CA GLY A 83 10.39 1.95 1.48
C GLY A 83 9.27 2.05 0.45
N ARG A 84 9.56 1.91 -0.86
CA ARG A 84 8.54 1.85 -1.92
C ARG A 84 7.65 0.61 -1.79
N CYS A 85 8.24 -0.56 -1.58
CA CYS A 85 7.46 -1.78 -1.35
C CYS A 85 6.56 -1.67 -0.12
N LEU A 86 7.06 -1.08 0.96
CA LEU A 86 6.25 -0.88 2.17
C LEU A 86 5.10 0.12 1.96
N LYS A 87 5.35 1.22 1.24
CA LYS A 87 4.30 2.16 0.83
C LYS A 87 3.20 1.47 0.01
N HIS A 88 3.59 0.52 -0.85
CA HIS A 88 2.63 -0.30 -1.59
C HIS A 88 1.76 -1.13 -0.64
N LEU A 89 2.36 -1.83 0.33
CA LEU A 89 1.61 -2.63 1.32
C LEU A 89 0.70 -1.77 2.21
N LEU A 90 1.11 -0.55 2.55
CA LEU A 90 0.27 0.43 3.24
C LEU A 90 -0.93 0.85 2.38
N SER A 91 -0.70 1.13 1.09
CA SER A 91 -1.77 1.54 0.16
C SER A 91 -2.77 0.42 -0.14
N GLU A 92 -2.32 -0.84 -0.13
CA GLU A 92 -3.18 -2.02 -0.24
C GLU A 92 -3.98 -2.30 1.04
N GLY A 93 -3.61 -1.68 2.17
CA GLY A 93 -4.17 -2.00 3.48
C GLY A 93 -3.71 -3.34 4.03
N THR A 94 -2.60 -3.91 3.53
CA THR A 94 -1.98 -5.13 4.08
C THR A 94 -1.32 -4.85 5.44
N VAL A 95 -0.80 -3.63 5.60
CA VAL A 95 -0.23 -3.15 6.86
C VAL A 95 -0.78 -1.77 7.18
N GLU A 96 -0.80 -1.41 8.46
CA GLU A 96 -1.23 -0.10 8.96
C GLU A 96 -0.24 0.41 10.01
N PHE A 97 -0.15 1.73 10.19
CA PHE A 97 0.62 2.30 11.30
C PHE A 97 -0.11 2.07 12.62
N LYS A 98 0.53 1.33 13.53
CA LYS A 98 0.11 1.25 14.94
C LYS A 98 0.61 2.48 15.71
N ASN A 99 1.84 2.90 15.42
CA ASN A 99 2.46 4.09 16.00
C ASN A 99 3.42 4.72 14.98
N MET A 100 3.10 5.92 14.52
CA MET A 100 3.89 6.62 13.50
C MET A 100 5.22 7.15 14.06
N GLU A 101 5.23 7.69 15.28
CA GLU A 101 6.45 8.24 15.91
C GLU A 101 7.54 7.17 16.11
N ARG A 102 7.11 5.96 16.45
CA ARG A 102 7.98 4.81 16.68
C ARG A 102 8.15 3.93 15.45
N MET A 103 7.51 4.29 14.34
CA MET A 103 7.54 3.53 13.08
C MET A 103 7.15 2.05 13.27
N ILE A 104 6.12 1.82 14.10
CA ILE A 104 5.58 0.48 14.37
C ILE A 104 4.40 0.23 13.44
N LEU A 105 4.50 -0.82 12.63
CA LEU A 105 3.46 -1.27 11.73
C LEU A 105 2.77 -2.52 12.29
N ARG A 106 1.48 -2.63 12.02
CA ARG A 106 0.65 -3.80 12.30
C ARG A 106 0.22 -4.44 11.00
N VAL A 107 0.19 -5.76 10.98
CA VAL A 107 -0.31 -6.54 9.84
C VAL A 107 -1.81 -6.65 9.92
N VAL A 108 -2.50 -6.18 8.88
CA VAL A 108 -3.94 -6.28 8.76
C VAL A 108 -4.24 -7.63 8.12
N LYS A 109 -4.47 -8.63 8.96
CA LYS A 109 -5.02 -9.91 8.50
C LYS A 109 -6.47 -9.66 8.13
N VAL A 110 -6.77 -9.54 6.84
CA VAL A 110 -8.15 -9.65 6.38
C VAL A 110 -8.62 -11.02 6.87
N PRO A 111 -9.61 -11.10 7.79
CA PRO A 111 -10.15 -12.40 8.16
C PRO A 111 -10.59 -13.03 6.85
N ALA A 112 -10.07 -14.22 6.54
CA ALA A 112 -10.42 -14.93 5.31
C ALA A 112 -11.93 -14.85 5.18
N VAL A 113 -12.41 -13.99 4.26
CA VAL A 113 -13.83 -13.88 4.02
C VAL A 113 -14.19 -15.28 3.59
N THR A 114 -14.97 -15.91 4.46
CA THR A 114 -15.59 -17.19 4.22
C THR A 114 -15.97 -17.24 2.76
N ALA A 115 -15.43 -18.21 2.03
CA ALA A 115 -16.06 -18.68 0.81
C ALA A 115 -17.45 -19.19 1.20
N SER A 116 -18.39 -18.27 1.36
CA SER A 116 -19.82 -18.50 1.47
C SER A 116 -20.44 -17.57 0.46
N ARG A 117 -20.75 -18.19 -0.68
CA ARG A 117 -21.85 -17.82 -1.56
C ARG A 117 -22.86 -16.91 -0.87
N VAL A 118 -22.95 -15.66 -1.30
CA VAL A 118 -24.21 -15.02 -1.70
C VAL A 118 -23.82 -14.02 -2.79
N LEU A 119 -24.04 -14.41 -4.05
CA LEU A 119 -24.22 -13.44 -5.13
C LEU A 119 -25.32 -12.47 -4.67
N PRO A 120 -25.23 -11.16 -4.90
CA PRO A 120 -26.37 -10.28 -4.65
C PRO A 120 -27.57 -10.86 -5.40
N GLU A 121 -28.58 -11.31 -4.65
CA GLU A 121 -29.87 -11.63 -5.25
C GLU A 121 -30.31 -10.39 -6.01
N VAL A 122 -30.60 -10.62 -7.28
CA VAL A 122 -31.32 -9.70 -8.14
C VAL A 122 -32.50 -9.18 -7.33
N ILE A 123 -32.49 -7.89 -6.99
CA ILE A 123 -33.68 -7.24 -6.48
C ILE A 123 -34.61 -7.16 -7.70
N ASP A 124 -35.57 -8.08 -7.78
CA ASP A 124 -36.80 -7.83 -8.55
C ASP A 124 -37.50 -6.66 -7.85
N LEU A 125 -37.16 -5.44 -8.29
CA LEU A 125 -37.98 -4.27 -8.06
C LEU A 125 -39.20 -4.44 -8.96
N ASP A 126 -40.30 -4.91 -8.36
CA ASP A 126 -41.63 -4.86 -8.95
C ASP A 126 -41.91 -3.40 -9.35
N MET A 127 -41.90 -3.14 -10.66
CA MET A 127 -41.93 -1.80 -11.27
C MET A 127 -43.36 -1.27 -11.49
N ASP A 128 -44.34 -1.62 -10.64
CA ASP A 128 -45.73 -1.20 -10.84
C ASP A 128 -46.23 -0.09 -9.90
N GLU A 129 -45.44 0.40 -8.94
CA GLU A 129 -45.95 1.29 -7.88
C GLU A 129 -45.37 2.72 -7.85
N VAL A 130 -44.91 3.25 -8.99
CA VAL A 130 -44.44 4.67 -9.04
C VAL A 130 -44.87 5.42 -10.31
N MET A 131 -46.13 5.25 -10.72
CA MET A 131 -46.76 6.16 -11.70
C MET A 131 -47.78 7.07 -11.00
N HIS A 132 -47.25 8.11 -10.35
CA HIS A 132 -47.72 9.49 -10.45
C HIS A 132 -49.22 9.72 -10.72
N LYS A 133 -49.94 10.19 -9.69
CA LYS A 133 -50.61 11.51 -9.69
C LYS A 133 -51.47 11.67 -8.43
N ALA A 134 -50.96 12.45 -7.50
CA ALA A 134 -51.80 13.28 -6.64
C ALA A 134 -51.19 14.67 -6.62
N ILE A 135 -52.05 15.68 -6.43
CA ILE A 135 -51.78 17.13 -6.31
C ILE A 135 -52.05 17.92 -7.59
N VAL A 136 -53.30 18.37 -7.71
CA VAL A 136 -53.71 19.74 -8.06
C VAL A 136 -54.87 20.04 -7.10
N LEU A 137 -54.57 20.68 -5.95
CA LEU A 137 -54.82 22.10 -5.63
C LEU A 137 -56.31 22.47 -5.44
N ASP A 138 -56.61 22.80 -4.18
CA ASP A 138 -57.63 23.73 -3.66
C ASP A 138 -58.29 24.66 -4.70
N ASP A 139 -59.63 24.75 -4.68
CA ASP A 139 -60.36 25.96 -4.22
C ASP A 139 -61.88 25.68 -4.09
N SER A 140 -62.45 26.15 -2.98
CA SER A 140 -63.80 26.74 -2.73
C SER A 140 -64.78 26.81 -3.92
N GLU A 141 -66.10 26.58 -3.84
CA GLU A 141 -67.15 26.92 -2.85
C GLU A 141 -68.43 26.13 -3.20
#